data_AF-A0A935HA78-F1
#
_entry.id   AF-A0A935HA78-F1
#
_cell.length_a   1.000
_cell.length_b   1.000
_cell.length_c   1.000
_cell.angle_alpha   90.00
_cell.angle_beta   90.00
_cell.angle_gamma   90.00
#
_symmetry.space_group_name_H-M   'P 1'
#
loop_
_entity.id
_entity.type
_entity.pdbx_description
1 polymer ?
#
loop_
_entity_poly.entity_id
_entity_poly.type
_entity_poly.pdbx_seq_one_letter_code
_entity_poly.pdbx_strand_id
1 'polypeptide(L)'
;MGRWFGYRSNYEDLVRIWMSDETANWYGHIAEASEELRGDIKHMQLAGLKPIDFGMKVRASPEALLITARNKMRHAAEVTRLMSIGEEGLETPRIMSDSGIIAANFRVAAKLVDRILESQAIRVAGNSNPLWQSVDKSFVIELLRNFVVHPLNVTFHPVDLAKFLEESLDPKLDNWDVVIPNGRSTTKISITNGIAVQLQSRKLEVNTERRYLLINGKKMRVGSRGVEKEGMSQEQIDAAEKGFWADAVNADKKSVSDKAYRKFRSRPLLILHFMEGTESDQTFGVPQGTALTALGLSFPELSTQSARITYRINLVEIRNLVSSDETDEGDDELDDEEN
;
A
#
# COMPACT_ATOMS: atom_id res chain seq x y z
N MET A 1 -0.89 -25.51 11.79
CA MET A 1 -0.94 -26.21 10.48
C MET A 1 -2.16 -27.13 10.48
N GLY A 2 -3.22 -26.76 9.77
CA GLY A 2 -4.35 -27.68 9.57
C GLY A 2 -3.95 -28.76 8.57
N ARG A 3 -3.97 -30.03 8.99
CA ARG A 3 -3.72 -31.16 8.11
C ARG A 3 -5.06 -31.57 7.48
N TRP A 4 -5.20 -31.35 6.18
CA TRP A 4 -6.43 -31.66 5.46
C TRP A 4 -6.45 -33.16 5.06
N PHE A 5 -7.33 -33.94 5.68
CA PHE A 5 -7.52 -35.37 5.37
C PHE A 5 -8.67 -35.56 4.38
N GLY A 6 -8.37 -35.39 3.09
CA GLY A 6 -9.26 -35.76 1.99
C GLY A 6 -10.56 -34.95 1.90
N TYR A 7 -11.14 -34.95 0.70
CA TYR A 7 -12.43 -34.32 0.41
C TYR A 7 -13.40 -35.43 0.00
N ARG A 8 -14.57 -35.49 0.63
CA ARG A 8 -15.68 -36.34 0.17
C ARG A 8 -16.68 -35.42 -0.54
N SER A 9 -16.98 -35.75 -1.79
CA SER A 9 -18.03 -35.08 -2.57
C SER A 9 -19.35 -35.08 -1.79
N ASN A 10 -20.11 -33.98 -1.85
CA ASN A 10 -21.39 -33.75 -1.17
C ASN A 10 -21.32 -33.39 0.34
N TYR A 11 -20.18 -32.93 0.86
CA TYR A 11 -20.03 -32.46 2.25
C TYR A 11 -19.47 -31.03 2.36
N GLU A 12 -19.59 -30.24 1.29
CA GLU A 12 -19.06 -28.87 1.20
C GLU A 12 -19.71 -27.91 2.20
N ASP A 13 -20.98 -28.15 2.53
CA ASP A 13 -21.82 -27.37 3.42
C ASP A 13 -21.46 -27.53 4.91
N LEU A 14 -20.76 -28.62 5.27
CA LEU A 14 -20.39 -28.91 6.65
C LEU A 14 -19.06 -28.28 7.09
N VAL A 15 -18.21 -27.85 6.15
CA VAL A 15 -16.88 -27.33 6.49
C VAL A 15 -16.93 -25.82 6.65
N ARG A 16 -16.66 -25.35 7.87
CA ARG A 16 -16.49 -23.93 8.17
C ARG A 16 -15.06 -23.66 8.62
N ILE A 17 -14.43 -22.66 8.03
CA ILE A 17 -13.12 -22.19 8.45
C ILE A 17 -13.34 -21.03 9.42
N TRP A 18 -12.93 -21.23 10.67
CA TRP A 18 -12.88 -20.18 11.69
C TRP A 18 -11.46 -19.63 11.75
N MET A 19 -11.31 -18.34 11.53
CA MET A 19 -10.03 -17.62 11.65
C MET A 19 -10.30 -16.16 11.97
N SER A 20 -9.35 -15.49 12.64
CA SER A 20 -9.43 -14.05 12.90
C SER A 20 -9.42 -13.27 11.58
N ASP A 21 -10.00 -12.07 11.60
CA ASP A 21 -10.01 -11.20 10.42
C ASP A 21 -8.58 -10.83 9.96
N GLU A 22 -7.64 -10.73 10.91
CA GLU A 22 -6.21 -10.55 10.62
C GLU A 22 -5.62 -11.77 9.89
N THR A 23 -5.87 -12.99 10.39
CA THR A 23 -5.39 -14.22 9.77
C THR A 23 -5.97 -14.40 8.36
N ALA A 24 -7.26 -14.07 8.18
CA ALA A 24 -7.91 -14.09 6.88
C ALA A 24 -7.26 -13.10 5.91
N ASN A 25 -6.87 -11.92 6.41
CA ASN A 25 -6.16 -10.92 5.60
C ASN A 25 -4.79 -11.43 5.16
N TRP A 26 -4.01 -12.02 6.07
CA TRP A 26 -2.70 -12.61 5.75
C TRP A 26 -2.80 -13.69 4.67
N TYR A 27 -3.75 -14.62 4.78
CA TYR A 27 -3.96 -15.65 3.76
C TYR A 27 -4.49 -15.06 2.44
N GLY A 28 -5.32 -14.02 2.50
CA GLY A 28 -5.75 -13.25 1.33
C GLY A 28 -4.58 -12.65 0.56
N HIS A 29 -3.64 -12.00 1.27
CA HIS A 29 -2.42 -11.45 0.68
C HIS A 29 -1.53 -12.53 0.06
N ILE A 30 -1.38 -13.69 0.72
CA ILE A 30 -0.62 -14.82 0.16
C ILE A 30 -1.28 -15.38 -1.10
N ALA A 31 -2.60 -15.51 -1.09
CA ALA A 31 -3.36 -15.96 -2.25
C ALA A 31 -3.19 -14.99 -3.44
N GLU A 32 -3.29 -13.67 -3.20
CA GLU A 32 -3.08 -12.65 -4.24
C GLU A 32 -1.63 -12.67 -4.77
N ALA A 33 -0.65 -12.72 -3.88
CA ALA A 33 0.77 -12.85 -4.24
C ALA A 33 1.06 -14.12 -5.05
N SER A 34 0.43 -15.24 -4.69
CA SER A 34 0.58 -16.52 -5.39
C SER A 34 -0.05 -16.48 -6.78
N GLU A 35 -1.20 -15.84 -6.90
CA GLU A 35 -1.89 -15.70 -8.19
C GLU A 35 -1.16 -14.73 -9.12
N GLU A 36 -0.62 -13.65 -8.57
CA GLU A 36 0.29 -12.75 -9.29
C GLU A 36 1.53 -13.49 -9.81
N LEU A 37 2.19 -14.28 -8.97
CA LEU A 37 3.32 -15.10 -9.39
C LEU A 37 2.95 -16.08 -10.50
N ARG A 38 1.76 -16.70 -10.45
CA ARG A 38 1.28 -17.56 -11.54
C ARG A 38 1.06 -16.77 -12.84
N GLY A 39 0.48 -15.58 -12.73
CA GLY A 39 0.30 -14.66 -13.87
C GLY A 39 1.63 -14.27 -14.51
N ASP A 40 2.61 -13.91 -13.68
CA ASP A 40 3.98 -13.58 -14.08
C ASP A 40 4.67 -14.75 -14.79
N ILE A 41 4.55 -15.97 -14.27
CA ILE A 41 5.09 -17.19 -14.91
C ILE A 41 4.42 -17.43 -16.27
N LYS A 42 3.10 -17.24 -16.37
CA LYS A 42 2.36 -17.40 -17.62
C LYS A 42 2.79 -16.35 -18.65
N HIS A 43 3.00 -15.11 -18.23
CA HIS A 43 3.52 -14.04 -19.09
C HIS A 43 4.94 -14.34 -19.58
N MET A 44 5.82 -14.80 -18.69
CA MET A 44 7.18 -15.25 -19.03
C MET A 44 7.17 -16.36 -20.09
N GLN A 45 6.28 -17.36 -19.92
CA GLN A 45 6.13 -18.46 -20.87
C GLN A 45 5.68 -17.97 -22.24
N LEU A 46 4.70 -17.05 -22.29
CA LEU A 46 4.19 -16.46 -23.54
C LEU A 46 5.24 -15.59 -24.25
N ALA A 47 6.11 -14.92 -23.49
CA ALA A 47 7.18 -14.07 -24.03
C ALA A 47 8.45 -14.84 -24.42
N GLY A 48 8.53 -16.16 -24.17
CA GLY A 48 9.70 -16.98 -24.49
C GLY A 48 10.95 -16.65 -23.67
N LEU A 49 10.80 -15.97 -22.54
CA LEU A 49 11.90 -15.54 -21.68
C LEU A 49 12.36 -16.67 -20.76
N LYS A 50 13.66 -16.72 -20.43
CA LYS A 50 14.17 -17.69 -19.46
C LYS A 50 13.92 -17.20 -18.02
N PRO A 51 13.72 -18.09 -17.04
CA PRO A 51 13.53 -17.72 -15.64
C PRO A 51 14.63 -16.82 -15.06
N ILE A 52 15.86 -16.95 -15.54
CA ILE A 52 17.01 -16.13 -15.14
C ILE A 52 16.93 -14.68 -15.64
N ASP A 53 16.26 -14.46 -16.78
CA ASP A 53 16.04 -13.14 -17.37
C ASP A 53 14.82 -12.44 -16.75
N PHE A 54 13.88 -13.23 -16.20
CA PHE A 54 12.64 -12.73 -15.59
C PHE A 54 12.76 -12.47 -14.08
N GLY A 55 13.69 -13.16 -13.40
CA GLY A 55 13.91 -13.05 -11.95
C GLY A 55 12.66 -13.42 -11.16
N MET A 56 12.32 -14.72 -11.09
CA MET A 56 11.08 -15.22 -10.47
C MET A 56 10.79 -14.57 -9.11
N LYS A 57 9.71 -13.77 -9.06
CA LYS A 57 9.35 -12.84 -7.99
C LYS A 57 8.33 -13.49 -7.05
N VAL A 58 8.77 -14.18 -6.01
CA VAL A 58 7.83 -14.51 -4.91
C VAL A 58 7.70 -13.24 -4.07
N ARG A 59 6.56 -12.56 -4.16
CA ARG A 59 6.20 -11.52 -3.19
C ARG A 59 6.20 -12.19 -1.83
N ALA A 60 7.24 -11.98 -1.03
CA ALA A 60 7.19 -12.37 0.37
C ALA A 60 6.00 -11.63 1.00
N SER A 61 5.08 -12.37 1.63
CA SER A 61 3.91 -11.78 2.24
C SER A 61 4.37 -10.60 3.11
N PRO A 62 3.90 -9.38 2.84
CA PRO A 62 4.33 -8.22 3.59
C PRO A 62 3.99 -8.39 5.09
N GLU A 63 2.89 -9.09 5.37
CA GLU A 63 2.30 -9.17 6.69
C GLU A 63 2.60 -10.55 7.32
N ALA A 64 3.61 -10.56 8.20
CA ALA A 64 3.82 -11.47 9.33
C ALA A 64 3.97 -12.99 9.13
N LEU A 65 3.74 -13.58 7.95
CA LEU A 65 4.10 -14.98 7.70
C LEU A 65 5.58 -15.09 7.37
N LEU A 66 6.38 -15.09 8.43
CA LEU A 66 7.79 -15.44 8.39
C LEU A 66 7.96 -16.76 7.62
N ILE A 67 8.82 -16.74 6.59
CA ILE A 67 9.11 -17.89 5.70
C ILE A 67 9.68 -19.10 6.49
N THR A 68 10.14 -18.89 7.74
CA THR A 68 10.74 -19.91 8.59
C THR A 68 10.19 -19.89 10.03
N ALA A 69 10.27 -21.02 10.74
CA ALA A 69 9.70 -21.19 12.08
C ALA A 69 10.42 -20.36 13.17
N ARG A 70 9.66 -19.90 14.19
CA ARG A 70 10.10 -19.03 15.31
C ARG A 70 11.41 -19.47 15.98
N ASN A 71 11.54 -20.77 16.24
CA ASN A 71 12.68 -21.32 16.99
C ASN A 71 14.00 -21.26 16.19
N LYS A 72 13.92 -21.07 14.87
CA LYS A 72 15.08 -20.94 13.97
C LYS A 72 15.57 -19.49 13.82
N MET A 73 14.93 -18.53 14.49
CA MET A 73 15.26 -17.09 14.40
C MET A 73 15.77 -16.48 15.72
N ARG A 74 16.28 -17.28 16.66
CA ARG A 74 16.86 -16.78 17.93
C ARG A 74 17.98 -15.75 17.74
N HIS A 75 18.53 -15.61 16.54
CA HIS A 75 19.39 -14.50 16.13
C HIS A 75 18.64 -13.58 15.14
N ALA A 76 17.82 -12.65 15.65
CA ALA A 76 17.06 -11.72 14.81
C ALA A 76 17.98 -10.58 14.33
N ALA A 77 18.51 -10.72 13.11
CA ALA A 77 19.22 -9.66 12.40
C ALA A 77 18.24 -8.72 11.67
N GLU A 78 18.70 -7.52 11.36
CA GLU A 78 18.10 -6.72 10.28
C GLU A 78 18.06 -7.56 9.02
N VAL A 79 16.88 -7.68 8.40
CA VAL A 79 16.75 -8.37 7.12
C VAL A 79 16.70 -7.35 6.01
N THR A 80 17.67 -7.49 5.10
CA THR A 80 17.74 -6.72 3.86
C THR A 80 16.84 -7.37 2.82
N ARG A 81 15.77 -6.67 2.43
CA ARG A 81 14.83 -7.16 1.41
C ARG A 81 14.93 -6.30 0.15
N LEU A 82 15.23 -6.96 -0.96
CA LEU A 82 15.19 -6.35 -2.29
C LEU A 82 13.76 -6.41 -2.81
N MET A 83 13.15 -5.27 -3.13
CA MET A 83 11.85 -5.22 -3.81
C MET A 83 11.98 -4.51 -5.16
N SER A 84 11.31 -5.05 -6.17
CA SER A 84 11.08 -4.34 -7.43
C SER A 84 9.91 -3.37 -7.25
N ILE A 85 10.06 -2.11 -7.67
CA ILE A 85 9.03 -1.08 -7.55
C ILE A 85 8.42 -0.67 -8.90
N GLY A 86 9.00 -1.09 -10.02
CA GLY A 86 8.40 -0.87 -11.34
C GLY A 86 7.03 -1.52 -11.44
N GLU A 87 6.05 -0.77 -11.96
CA GLU A 87 4.63 -1.17 -12.06
C GLU A 87 3.93 -1.47 -10.72
N GLU A 88 4.52 -1.06 -9.60
CA GLU A 88 3.94 -1.22 -8.27
C GLU A 88 3.17 0.02 -7.82
N GLY A 89 2.17 -0.22 -6.97
CA GLY A 89 1.43 0.80 -6.26
C GLY A 89 1.57 0.55 -4.77
N LEU A 90 2.15 1.51 -4.06
CA LEU A 90 2.40 1.45 -2.63
C LEU A 90 1.44 2.42 -1.93
N GLU A 91 0.76 1.97 -0.88
CA GLU A 91 -0.14 2.81 -0.09
C GLU A 91 0.18 2.70 1.40
N THR A 92 -0.32 3.64 2.20
CA THR A 92 -0.22 3.62 3.67
C THR A 92 -1.59 3.36 4.32
N PRO A 93 -2.14 2.14 4.25
CA PRO A 93 -3.47 1.82 4.80
C PRO A 93 -3.56 1.87 6.34
N ARG A 94 -2.42 1.77 7.05
CA ARG A 94 -2.34 1.95 8.51
C ARG A 94 -1.85 3.35 8.84
N ILE A 95 -2.71 4.18 9.41
CA ILE A 95 -2.37 5.53 9.90
C ILE A 95 -2.07 5.46 11.39
N MET A 96 -1.09 6.20 11.89
CA MET A 96 -0.86 6.35 13.34
C MET A 96 -2.11 6.91 14.04
N SER A 97 -2.56 6.33 15.15
CA SER A 97 -3.72 6.84 15.90
C SER A 97 -3.42 8.04 16.79
N ASP A 98 -2.13 8.41 16.94
CA ASP A 98 -1.68 9.54 17.73
C ASP A 98 -2.11 10.88 17.12
N SER A 99 -2.80 11.71 17.90
CA SER A 99 -3.33 13.00 17.45
C SER A 99 -2.24 14.00 17.05
N GLY A 100 -1.08 13.97 17.72
CA GLY A 100 0.08 14.80 17.37
C GLY A 100 0.65 14.39 16.02
N ILE A 101 0.76 13.08 15.75
CA ILE A 101 1.22 12.57 14.46
C ILE A 101 0.21 12.85 13.35
N ILE A 102 -1.09 12.69 13.60
CA ILE A 102 -2.15 13.03 12.62
C ILE A 102 -2.03 14.50 12.20
N ALA A 103 -1.94 15.42 13.17
CA ALA A 103 -1.77 16.84 12.87
C ALA A 103 -0.44 17.14 12.15
N ALA A 104 0.65 16.48 12.53
CA ALA A 104 1.95 16.65 11.89
C ALA A 104 1.93 16.18 10.44
N ASN A 105 1.42 14.98 10.16
CA ASN A 105 1.32 14.44 8.79
C ASN A 105 0.42 15.30 7.90
N PHE A 106 -0.70 15.81 8.43
CA PHE A 106 -1.55 16.76 7.71
C PHE A 106 -0.75 18.03 7.33
N ARG A 107 -0.01 18.62 8.28
CA ARG A 107 0.82 19.81 8.02
C ARG A 107 1.94 19.55 7.01
N VAL A 108 2.57 18.38 7.05
CA VAL A 108 3.60 17.98 6.09
C VAL A 108 3.00 17.90 4.68
N ALA A 109 1.83 17.26 4.53
CA ALA A 109 1.14 17.20 3.24
C ALA A 109 0.66 18.58 2.76
N ALA A 110 0.14 19.43 3.65
CA ALA A 110 -0.24 20.81 3.34
C ALA A 110 0.97 21.64 2.86
N LYS A 111 2.10 21.56 3.57
CA LYS A 111 3.36 22.24 3.19
C LYS A 111 3.87 21.79 1.82
N LEU A 112 3.72 20.51 1.48
CA LEU A 112 4.05 20.04 0.13
C LEU A 112 3.20 20.76 -0.92
N VAL A 113 1.88 20.83 -0.69
CA VAL A 113 0.95 21.51 -1.62
C VAL A 113 1.30 23.00 -1.74
N ASP A 114 1.62 23.68 -0.65
CA ASP A 114 2.10 25.07 -0.67
C ASP A 114 3.30 25.25 -1.60
N ARG A 115 4.33 24.42 -1.40
CA ARG A 115 5.53 24.50 -2.23
C ARG A 115 5.23 24.21 -3.70
N ILE A 116 4.33 23.28 -4.00
CA ILE A 116 3.92 23.01 -5.38
C ILE A 116 3.24 24.24 -5.98
N LEU A 117 2.38 24.94 -5.23
CA LEU A 117 1.72 26.18 -5.68
C LEU A 117 2.70 27.34 -5.91
N GLU A 118 3.78 27.41 -5.12
CA GLU A 118 4.86 28.40 -5.27
C GLU A 118 5.86 28.03 -6.37
N SER A 119 5.81 26.80 -6.87
CA SER A 119 6.72 26.29 -7.92
C SER A 119 6.22 26.62 -9.34
N GLN A 120 6.98 26.18 -10.34
CA GLN A 120 6.58 26.25 -11.76
C GLN A 120 5.68 25.08 -12.20
N ALA A 121 5.25 24.21 -11.27
CA ALA A 121 4.39 23.07 -11.58
C ALA A 121 3.03 23.53 -12.10
N ILE A 122 2.60 22.95 -13.22
CA ILE A 122 1.35 23.35 -13.88
C ILE A 122 0.19 22.55 -13.27
N ARG A 123 -0.79 23.29 -12.73
CA ARG A 123 -2.08 22.70 -12.31
C ARG A 123 -2.93 22.42 -13.54
N VAL A 124 -3.43 21.19 -13.65
CA VAL A 124 -4.31 20.77 -14.75
C VAL A 124 -5.69 21.41 -14.57
N ALA A 125 -6.10 22.24 -15.54
CA ALA A 125 -7.40 22.90 -15.53
C ALA A 125 -8.53 21.91 -15.89
N GLY A 126 -9.72 22.13 -15.32
CA GLY A 126 -10.92 21.32 -15.63
C GLY A 126 -10.93 19.91 -15.03
N ASN A 127 -9.86 19.48 -14.36
CA ASN A 127 -9.87 18.20 -13.67
C ASN A 127 -10.72 18.26 -12.39
N SER A 128 -11.48 17.20 -12.13
CA SER A 128 -12.33 17.12 -10.93
C SER A 128 -11.51 17.12 -9.64
N ASN A 129 -10.31 16.55 -9.70
CA ASN A 129 -9.35 16.50 -8.61
C ASN A 129 -8.24 17.53 -8.83
N PRO A 130 -7.79 18.26 -7.79
CA PRO A 130 -6.54 18.99 -7.87
C PRO A 130 -5.40 18.07 -8.32
N LEU A 131 -4.82 18.40 -9.48
CA LEU A 131 -3.78 17.63 -10.14
C LEU A 131 -2.71 18.59 -10.65
N TRP A 132 -1.46 18.27 -10.34
CA TRP A 132 -0.28 18.93 -10.87
C TRP A 132 0.55 17.93 -11.65
N GLN A 133 1.06 18.34 -12.80
CA GLN A 133 1.92 17.52 -13.62
C GLN A 133 3.35 18.04 -13.58
N SER A 134 4.31 17.12 -13.70
CA SER A 134 5.73 17.44 -13.78
C SER A 134 6.30 18.14 -12.53
N VAL A 135 5.87 17.72 -11.34
CA VAL A 135 6.45 18.15 -10.08
C VAL A 135 7.81 17.48 -9.89
N ASP A 136 8.84 18.27 -9.60
CA ASP A 136 10.20 17.75 -9.40
C ASP A 136 10.26 16.72 -8.24
N LYS A 137 11.01 15.64 -8.42
CA LYS A 137 11.08 14.54 -7.42
C LYS A 137 11.54 15.01 -6.04
N SER A 138 12.27 16.13 -5.93
CA SER A 138 12.73 16.66 -4.63
C SER A 138 11.58 16.97 -3.67
N PHE A 139 10.41 17.33 -4.19
CA PHE A 139 9.20 17.59 -3.41
C PHE A 139 8.66 16.30 -2.79
N VAL A 140 8.65 15.21 -3.56
CA VAL A 140 8.22 13.88 -3.08
C VAL A 140 9.22 13.32 -2.08
N ILE A 141 10.53 13.50 -2.32
CA ILE A 141 11.59 13.11 -1.37
C ILE A 141 11.43 13.84 -0.03
N GLU A 142 11.19 15.16 -0.04
CA GLU A 142 10.96 15.92 1.20
C GLU A 142 9.69 15.45 1.93
N LEU A 143 8.60 15.20 1.20
CA LEU A 143 7.38 14.64 1.78
C LEU A 143 7.70 13.31 2.50
N LEU A 144 8.33 12.37 1.80
CA LEU A 144 8.61 11.04 2.35
C LEU A 144 9.47 11.14 3.62
N ARG A 145 10.52 11.98 3.62
CA ARG A 145 11.39 12.16 4.80
C ARG A 145 10.68 12.71 6.04
N ASN A 146 9.64 13.51 5.84
CA ASN A 146 8.93 14.18 6.94
C ASN A 146 7.60 13.52 7.30
N PHE A 147 7.12 12.55 6.51
CA PHE A 147 5.85 11.89 6.73
C PHE A 147 6.02 10.64 7.61
N VAL A 148 5.32 10.59 8.74
CA VAL A 148 5.40 9.46 9.67
C VAL A 148 4.45 8.36 9.20
N VAL A 149 5.01 7.21 8.85
CA VAL A 149 4.27 6.01 8.42
C VAL A 149 4.30 4.97 9.52
N HIS A 150 3.16 4.31 9.79
CA HIS A 150 3.11 3.24 10.77
C HIS A 150 4.03 2.06 10.34
N PRO A 151 4.85 1.48 11.22
CA PRO A 151 5.82 0.42 10.86
C PRO A 151 5.21 -0.82 10.20
N LEU A 152 3.96 -1.15 10.51
CA LEU A 152 3.20 -2.25 9.88
C LEU A 152 2.78 -1.95 8.41
N ASN A 153 3.06 -0.79 7.83
CA ASN A 153 3.03 -0.60 6.37
C ASN A 153 4.35 -1.09 5.76
N VAL A 154 4.62 -2.38 5.86
CA VAL A 154 5.93 -3.00 5.55
C VAL A 154 6.38 -2.91 4.08
N THR A 155 5.49 -2.50 3.17
CA THR A 155 5.85 -2.23 1.77
C THR A 155 6.16 -0.76 1.51
N PHE A 156 5.90 0.11 2.47
CA PHE A 156 6.01 1.55 2.38
C PHE A 156 6.94 2.07 3.47
N HIS A 157 8.26 2.02 3.22
CA HIS A 157 9.24 2.62 4.11
C HIS A 157 9.69 3.98 3.55
N PRO A 158 9.23 5.10 4.14
CA PRO A 158 9.43 6.42 3.57
C PRO A 158 10.91 6.80 3.40
N VAL A 159 11.76 6.44 4.36
CA VAL A 159 13.20 6.77 4.34
C VAL A 159 13.93 6.05 3.22
N ASP A 160 13.68 4.75 3.06
CA ASP A 160 14.29 3.92 2.00
C ASP A 160 13.77 4.33 0.62
N LEU A 161 12.48 4.66 0.50
CA LEU A 161 11.88 5.20 -0.71
C LEU A 161 12.51 6.55 -1.09
N ALA A 162 12.66 7.46 -0.13
CA ALA A 162 13.30 8.75 -0.36
C ALA A 162 14.74 8.59 -0.86
N LYS A 163 15.52 7.73 -0.18
CA LYS A 163 16.91 7.42 -0.59
C LYS A 163 16.97 6.83 -2.00
N PHE A 164 16.08 5.90 -2.31
CA PHE A 164 16.00 5.32 -3.65
C PHE A 164 15.72 6.38 -4.73
N LEU A 165 14.79 7.31 -4.49
CA LEU A 165 14.48 8.37 -5.44
C LEU A 165 15.65 9.33 -5.66
N GLU A 166 16.45 9.58 -4.62
CA GLU A 166 17.68 10.39 -4.71
C GLU A 166 18.77 9.69 -5.53
N GLU A 167 18.98 8.40 -5.30
CA GLU A 167 20.03 7.60 -5.96
C GLU A 167 19.64 7.17 -7.38
N SER A 168 18.35 7.17 -7.71
CA SER A 168 17.87 6.73 -9.01
C SER A 168 18.21 7.71 -10.13
N LEU A 169 18.76 7.15 -11.21
CA LEU A 169 19.09 7.83 -12.46
C LEU A 169 18.05 7.59 -13.56
N ASP A 170 16.92 6.93 -13.23
CA ASP A 170 15.86 6.69 -14.21
C ASP A 170 15.11 8.00 -14.50
N PRO A 171 15.13 8.51 -15.75
CA PRO A 171 14.52 9.79 -16.09
C PRO A 171 13.00 9.80 -15.89
N LYS A 172 12.34 8.63 -15.85
CA LYS A 172 10.90 8.56 -15.52
C LYS A 172 10.60 9.02 -14.10
N LEU A 173 11.57 8.94 -13.17
CA LEU A 173 11.37 9.27 -11.77
C LEU A 173 11.69 10.72 -11.42
N ASP A 174 12.24 11.50 -12.34
CA ASP A 174 12.63 12.91 -12.10
C ASP A 174 11.43 13.82 -11.90
N ASN A 175 10.29 13.48 -12.51
CA ASN A 175 9.08 14.30 -12.51
C ASN A 175 7.87 13.45 -12.14
N TRP A 176 7.08 13.94 -11.19
CA TRP A 176 5.91 13.27 -10.64
C TRP A 176 4.64 14.01 -11.01
N ASP A 177 3.57 13.27 -11.25
CA ASP A 177 2.23 13.82 -11.17
C ASP A 177 1.78 13.76 -9.69
N VAL A 178 1.11 14.80 -9.21
CA VAL A 178 0.61 14.87 -7.84
C VAL A 178 -0.88 15.13 -7.88
N VAL A 179 -1.66 14.24 -7.27
CA VAL A 179 -3.12 14.35 -7.23
C VAL A 179 -3.63 14.36 -5.79
N ILE A 180 -4.64 15.19 -5.55
CA ILE A 180 -5.42 15.18 -4.31
C ILE A 180 -6.85 14.76 -4.68
N PRO A 181 -7.23 13.49 -4.45
CA PRO A 181 -8.57 13.04 -4.84
C PRO A 181 -9.65 13.68 -3.97
N ASN A 182 -10.67 14.25 -4.59
CA ASN A 182 -11.89 14.63 -3.92
C ASN A 182 -12.65 13.38 -3.46
N GLY A 183 -13.19 13.46 -2.25
CA GLY A 183 -14.11 12.47 -1.73
C GLY A 183 -15.57 12.78 -2.06
N ARG A 184 -16.45 12.13 -1.29
CA ARG A 184 -17.91 12.33 -1.35
C ARG A 184 -18.46 12.82 -0.01
N SER A 185 -17.59 13.15 0.94
CA SER A 185 -18.02 13.72 2.21
C SER A 185 -18.65 15.09 2.00
N THR A 186 -19.60 15.43 2.88
CA THR A 186 -20.11 16.79 3.02
C THR A 186 -19.07 17.73 3.64
N THR A 187 -18.07 17.18 4.33
CA THR A 187 -16.97 17.92 4.96
C THR A 187 -15.96 18.37 3.90
N LYS A 188 -15.74 19.68 3.83
CA LYS A 188 -14.64 20.28 3.07
C LYS A 188 -13.54 20.73 4.02
N ILE A 189 -12.30 20.49 3.61
CA ILE A 189 -11.13 20.98 4.33
C ILE A 189 -10.30 21.88 3.42
N SER A 190 -9.77 22.97 3.99
CA SER A 190 -8.76 23.79 3.35
C SER A 190 -7.40 23.14 3.62
N ILE A 191 -6.74 22.64 2.59
CA ILE A 191 -5.38 22.09 2.72
C ILE A 191 -4.39 23.23 2.86
N THR A 192 -4.56 24.25 2.02
CA THR A 192 -3.85 25.53 2.12
C THR A 192 -4.63 26.65 1.43
N ASN A 193 -4.11 27.88 1.49
CA ASN A 193 -4.60 29.04 0.77
C ASN A 193 -4.67 28.75 -0.74
N GLY A 194 -5.90 28.56 -1.24
CA GLY A 194 -6.17 28.33 -2.66
C GLY A 194 -6.50 26.88 -3.02
N ILE A 195 -6.33 25.92 -2.11
CA ILE A 195 -6.70 24.51 -2.34
C ILE A 195 -7.57 24.00 -1.19
N ALA A 196 -8.83 23.72 -1.51
CA ALA A 196 -9.78 23.03 -0.65
C ALA A 196 -10.34 21.81 -1.37
N VAL A 197 -10.56 20.73 -0.61
CA VAL A 197 -11.07 19.46 -1.13
C VAL A 197 -12.17 18.89 -0.26
N GLN A 198 -13.05 18.10 -0.86
CA GLN A 198 -14.00 17.27 -0.10
C GLN A 198 -13.26 16.07 0.49
N LEU A 199 -13.46 15.80 1.78
CA LEU A 199 -12.82 14.66 2.43
C LEU A 199 -13.32 13.33 1.85
N GLN A 200 -12.42 12.37 1.76
CA GLN A 200 -12.75 10.99 1.44
C GLN A 200 -13.28 10.29 2.69
N SER A 201 -14.54 9.84 2.68
CA SER A 201 -15.08 9.03 3.77
C SER A 201 -14.54 7.60 3.70
N ARG A 202 -14.01 7.09 4.80
CA ARG A 202 -13.44 5.74 4.91
C ARG A 202 -13.90 5.06 6.20
N LYS A 203 -14.17 3.76 6.12
CA LYS A 203 -14.38 2.94 7.32
C LYS A 203 -13.02 2.70 7.97
N LEU A 204 -12.97 2.88 9.29
CA LEU A 204 -11.80 2.60 10.11
C LEU A 204 -12.02 1.37 10.99
N GLU A 205 -10.93 0.66 11.23
CA GLU A 205 -10.78 -0.30 12.32
C GLU A 205 -9.65 0.23 13.23
N VAL A 206 -9.97 0.55 14.48
CA VAL A 206 -8.99 1.10 15.43
C VAL A 206 -8.32 -0.03 16.19
N ASN A 207 -6.99 -0.05 16.16
CA ASN A 207 -6.19 -0.92 17.01
C ASN A 207 -5.44 -0.04 18.04
N THR A 208 -5.91 -0.06 19.28
CA THR A 208 -5.35 0.75 20.37
C THR A 208 -4.00 0.24 20.85
N GLU A 209 -3.80 -1.07 20.92
CA GLU A 209 -2.55 -1.70 21.37
C GLU A 209 -1.38 -1.37 20.44
N ARG A 210 -1.60 -1.57 19.15
CA ARG A 210 -0.62 -1.35 18.09
C ARG A 210 -0.66 0.09 17.58
N ARG A 211 -1.53 0.94 18.13
CA ARG A 211 -1.62 2.39 17.88
C ARG A 211 -1.81 2.78 16.41
N TYR A 212 -2.69 2.08 15.69
CA TYR A 212 -3.04 2.44 14.32
C TYR A 212 -4.54 2.51 14.06
N LEU A 213 -4.89 3.23 12.99
CA LEU A 213 -6.19 3.28 12.35
C LEU A 213 -6.05 2.57 11.00
N LEU A 214 -6.78 1.47 10.80
CA LEU A 214 -6.74 0.71 9.57
C LEU A 214 -7.86 1.13 8.62
N ILE A 215 -7.49 1.52 7.40
CA ILE A 215 -8.43 1.98 6.38
C ILE A 215 -9.02 0.80 5.61
N ASN A 216 -10.36 0.74 5.54
CA ASN A 216 -11.13 -0.23 4.77
C ASN A 216 -10.86 -1.71 5.14
N GLY A 217 -10.36 -1.98 6.34
CA GLY A 217 -10.14 -3.32 6.89
C GLY A 217 -9.41 -4.24 5.90
N LYS A 218 -10.02 -5.41 5.61
CA LYS A 218 -9.51 -6.48 4.73
C LYS A 218 -9.08 -6.06 3.32
N LYS A 219 -9.46 -4.88 2.84
CA LYS A 219 -9.03 -4.41 1.51
C LYS A 219 -7.69 -3.70 1.53
N MET A 220 -7.23 -3.24 2.70
CA MET A 220 -5.93 -2.60 2.91
C MET A 220 -5.61 -1.52 1.85
N ARG A 221 -6.64 -0.81 1.39
CA ARG A 221 -6.57 0.13 0.27
C ARG A 221 -7.17 1.47 0.67
N VAL A 222 -6.38 2.50 0.54
CA VAL A 222 -6.69 3.91 0.76
C VAL A 222 -7.38 4.51 -0.47
N GLY A 223 -6.81 4.24 -1.65
CA GLY A 223 -7.26 4.79 -2.93
C GLY A 223 -8.60 4.22 -3.42
N SER A 224 -9.39 5.06 -4.10
CA SER A 224 -10.52 4.55 -4.88
C SER A 224 -10.05 4.03 -6.24
N ARG A 225 -10.81 3.12 -6.85
CA ARG A 225 -10.49 2.59 -8.18
C ARG A 225 -10.42 3.72 -9.22
N GLY A 226 -9.44 3.64 -10.10
CA GLY A 226 -9.27 4.55 -11.23
C GLY A 226 -8.54 5.85 -10.92
N VAL A 227 -8.13 6.09 -9.66
CA VAL A 227 -7.29 7.26 -9.33
C VAL A 227 -5.94 7.18 -10.05
N GLU A 228 -5.44 5.98 -10.34
CA GLU A 228 -4.19 5.82 -11.10
C GLU A 228 -4.30 6.20 -12.59
N LYS A 229 -5.48 6.61 -13.08
CA LYS A 229 -5.64 7.24 -14.41
C LYS A 229 -5.30 8.73 -14.40
N GLU A 230 -5.28 9.37 -13.24
CA GLU A 230 -5.06 10.80 -13.11
C GLU A 230 -3.70 11.20 -13.69
N GLY A 231 -3.70 12.21 -14.56
CA GLY A 231 -2.50 12.69 -15.26
C GLY A 231 -2.10 11.90 -16.52
N MET A 232 -2.78 10.80 -16.85
CA MET A 232 -2.55 10.08 -18.11
C MET A 232 -3.26 10.75 -19.29
N SER A 233 -2.69 10.64 -20.49
CA SER A 233 -3.38 11.01 -21.73
C SER A 233 -4.48 10.00 -22.08
N GLN A 234 -5.45 10.42 -22.90
CA GLN A 234 -6.52 9.52 -23.33
C GLN A 234 -5.95 8.31 -24.10
N GLU A 235 -4.90 8.52 -24.90
CA GLU A 235 -4.23 7.44 -25.64
C GLU A 235 -3.59 6.40 -24.70
N GLN A 236 -2.99 6.85 -23.58
CA GLN A 236 -2.42 5.95 -22.58
C GLN A 236 -3.51 5.15 -21.85
N ILE A 237 -4.63 5.79 -21.52
CA ILE A 237 -5.79 5.14 -20.89
C ILE A 237 -6.36 4.08 -21.85
N ASP A 238 -6.64 4.44 -23.10
CA ASP A 238 -7.21 3.54 -24.09
C ASP A 238 -6.29 2.33 -24.35
N ALA A 239 -4.97 2.56 -24.42
CA ALA A 239 -3.98 1.49 -24.56
C ALA A 239 -3.98 0.54 -23.36
N ALA A 240 -4.06 1.08 -22.14
CA ALA A 240 -4.12 0.29 -20.91
C ALA A 240 -5.40 -0.55 -20.83
N GLU A 241 -6.57 0.06 -21.11
CA GLU A 241 -7.85 -0.64 -21.06
C GLU A 241 -7.91 -1.72 -22.16
N LYS A 242 -7.47 -1.42 -23.39
CA LYS A 242 -7.37 -2.40 -24.48
C LYS A 242 -6.47 -3.58 -24.10
N GLY A 243 -5.30 -3.31 -23.53
CA GLY A 243 -4.37 -4.35 -23.07
C GLY A 243 -4.97 -5.22 -21.98
N PHE A 244 -5.68 -4.62 -21.03
CA PHE A 244 -6.34 -5.34 -19.93
C PHE A 244 -7.43 -6.29 -20.44
N TRP A 245 -8.32 -5.82 -21.31
CA TRP A 245 -9.44 -6.62 -21.82
C TRP A 245 -9.05 -7.67 -22.86
N ALA A 246 -7.87 -7.54 -23.48
CA ALA A 246 -7.35 -8.55 -24.41
C ALA A 246 -6.89 -9.84 -23.71
N ASP A 247 -6.58 -9.79 -22.42
CA ASP A 247 -6.24 -10.98 -21.63
C ASP A 247 -7.50 -11.73 -21.20
N ALA A 248 -7.63 -12.99 -21.62
CA ALA A 248 -8.75 -13.85 -21.29
C ALA A 248 -8.94 -14.04 -19.78
N VAL A 249 -7.90 -13.88 -18.96
CA VAL A 249 -7.99 -13.94 -17.49
C VAL A 249 -8.87 -12.82 -16.93
N ASN A 250 -9.04 -11.73 -17.68
CA ASN A 250 -9.81 -10.56 -17.25
C ASN A 250 -11.26 -10.55 -17.77
N ALA A 251 -11.70 -11.57 -18.53
CA ALA A 251 -13.02 -11.59 -19.15
C ALA A 251 -14.19 -11.42 -18.15
N ASP A 252 -14.05 -11.97 -16.95
CA ASP A 252 -15.09 -11.90 -15.90
C ASP A 252 -14.97 -10.66 -14.99
N LYS A 253 -13.97 -9.79 -15.22
CA LYS A 253 -13.77 -8.60 -14.40
C LYS A 253 -14.79 -7.53 -14.78
N LYS A 254 -15.31 -6.81 -13.78
CA LYS A 254 -16.28 -5.72 -13.98
C LYS A 254 -15.65 -4.37 -14.33
N SER A 255 -14.35 -4.23 -14.13
CA SER A 255 -13.61 -2.98 -14.33
C SER A 255 -12.12 -3.27 -14.50
N VAL A 256 -11.43 -2.37 -15.20
CA VAL A 256 -9.97 -2.38 -15.32
C VAL A 256 -9.32 -2.11 -13.96
N SER A 257 -8.32 -2.92 -13.60
CA SER A 257 -7.55 -2.77 -12.36
C SER A 257 -6.59 -1.59 -12.47
N ASP A 258 -6.35 -0.89 -11.35
CA ASP A 258 -5.41 0.24 -11.31
C ASP A 258 -3.99 -0.18 -11.76
N LYS A 259 -3.57 -1.42 -11.46
CA LYS A 259 -2.31 -2.01 -11.91
C LYS A 259 -2.13 -1.94 -13.44
N ALA A 260 -3.21 -2.06 -14.20
CA ALA A 260 -3.15 -2.05 -15.66
C ALA A 260 -2.69 -0.71 -16.22
N TYR A 261 -2.96 0.40 -15.52
CA TYR A 261 -2.58 1.74 -15.98
C TYR A 261 -1.10 2.04 -15.76
N ARG A 262 -0.50 1.49 -14.69
CA ARG A 262 0.90 1.75 -14.28
C ARG A 262 1.89 1.56 -15.42
N LYS A 263 1.77 0.44 -16.14
CA LYS A 263 2.63 0.12 -17.28
C LYS A 263 2.65 1.22 -18.35
N PHE A 264 1.52 1.88 -18.58
CA PHE A 264 1.36 2.89 -19.64
C PHE A 264 1.65 4.31 -19.16
N ARG A 265 1.89 4.52 -17.86
CA ARG A 265 2.24 5.83 -17.32
C ARG A 265 3.63 6.26 -17.79
N SER A 266 3.73 7.54 -18.13
CA SER A 266 5.00 8.19 -18.46
C SER A 266 5.74 8.68 -17.23
N ARG A 267 5.01 8.98 -16.15
CA ARG A 267 5.51 9.51 -14.88
C ARG A 267 4.87 8.80 -13.69
N PRO A 268 5.58 8.68 -12.56
CA PRO A 268 5.01 8.24 -11.30
C PRO A 268 3.95 9.23 -10.80
N LEU A 269 3.03 8.70 -9.99
CA LEU A 269 1.93 9.45 -9.40
C LEU A 269 2.03 9.39 -7.88
N LEU A 270 2.04 10.57 -7.25
CA LEU A 270 1.81 10.74 -5.83
C LEU A 270 0.33 11.06 -5.60
N ILE A 271 -0.32 10.28 -4.74
CA ILE A 271 -1.71 10.44 -4.35
C ILE A 271 -1.73 10.87 -2.89
N LEU A 272 -2.23 12.09 -2.64
CA LEU A 272 -2.40 12.63 -1.29
C LEU A 272 -3.84 12.44 -0.85
N HIS A 273 -4.06 11.54 0.09
CA HIS A 273 -5.39 11.26 0.62
C HIS A 273 -5.67 12.13 1.85
N PHE A 274 -6.77 12.89 1.81
CA PHE A 274 -7.34 13.57 2.97
C PHE A 274 -8.70 12.97 3.26
N MET A 275 -8.83 12.40 4.46
CA MET A 275 -9.95 11.54 4.81
C MET A 275 -10.59 11.95 6.13
N GLU A 276 -11.88 11.67 6.22
CA GLU A 276 -12.55 11.46 7.49
C GLU A 276 -12.77 9.95 7.66
N GLY A 277 -12.61 9.49 8.89
CA GLY A 277 -12.82 8.10 9.25
C GLY A 277 -14.15 7.91 9.97
N THR A 278 -14.83 6.81 9.71
CA THR A 278 -15.95 6.35 10.54
C THR A 278 -15.63 5.02 11.19
N GLU A 279 -15.84 4.93 12.50
CA GLU A 279 -15.76 3.71 13.30
C GLU A 279 -17.13 3.48 13.93
N SER A 280 -17.72 2.29 13.71
CA SER A 280 -19.04 1.94 14.25
C SER A 280 -20.11 3.03 14.03
N ASP A 281 -20.15 3.58 12.81
CA ASP A 281 -21.03 4.67 12.34
C ASP A 281 -20.84 6.03 13.04
N GLN A 282 -19.77 6.21 13.82
CA GLN A 282 -19.36 7.49 14.40
C GLN A 282 -18.10 8.03 13.71
N THR A 283 -18.05 9.36 13.52
CA THR A 283 -16.86 10.00 12.95
C THR A 283 -15.71 9.96 13.96
N PHE A 284 -14.56 9.46 13.51
CA PHE A 284 -13.33 9.45 14.30
C PHE A 284 -12.82 10.88 14.52
N GLY A 285 -12.54 11.22 15.77
CA GLY A 285 -12.08 12.55 16.16
C GLY A 285 -10.65 12.82 15.69
N VAL A 286 -10.45 13.92 14.96
CA VAL A 286 -9.13 14.42 14.56
C VAL A 286 -8.89 15.83 15.13
N PRO A 287 -7.63 16.27 15.28
CA PRO A 287 -7.33 17.64 15.70
C PRO A 287 -8.04 18.69 14.84
N GLN A 288 -8.48 19.78 15.45
CA GLN A 288 -9.23 20.83 14.77
C GLN A 288 -8.48 21.38 13.55
N GLY A 289 -9.17 21.51 12.41
CA GLY A 289 -8.59 22.00 11.17
C GLY A 289 -7.65 21.02 10.47
N THR A 290 -7.63 19.75 10.87
CA THR A 290 -6.84 18.68 10.24
C THR A 290 -7.73 17.56 9.73
N ALA A 291 -7.13 16.59 9.03
CA ALA A 291 -7.79 15.39 8.55
C ALA A 291 -6.82 14.20 8.65
N LEU A 292 -7.35 12.98 8.52
CA LEU A 292 -6.50 11.80 8.36
C LEU A 292 -5.80 11.87 7.02
N THR A 293 -4.48 11.67 7.02
CA THR A 293 -3.66 11.73 5.82
C THR A 293 -2.99 10.40 5.54
N ALA A 294 -3.05 9.96 4.29
CA ALA A 294 -2.33 8.78 3.80
C ALA A 294 -1.72 9.07 2.43
N LEU A 295 -0.69 8.29 2.09
CA LEU A 295 0.03 8.41 0.83
C LEU A 295 -0.27 7.20 -0.06
N GLY A 296 -0.39 7.47 -1.36
CA GLY A 296 -0.29 6.47 -2.42
C GLY A 296 0.83 6.86 -3.38
N LEU A 297 1.65 5.90 -3.79
CA LEU A 297 2.68 6.05 -4.81
C LEU A 297 2.40 5.03 -5.91
N SER A 298 2.26 5.47 -7.14
CA SER A 298 2.10 4.59 -8.31
C SER A 298 3.29 4.79 -9.23
N PHE A 299 4.02 3.71 -9.50
CA PHE A 299 5.25 3.73 -10.26
C PHE A 299 5.00 3.20 -11.68
N PRO A 300 5.54 3.86 -12.72
CA PRO A 300 5.46 3.34 -14.07
C PRO A 300 6.36 2.11 -14.24
N GLU A 301 6.35 1.53 -15.43
CA GLU A 301 7.41 0.60 -15.82
C GLU A 301 8.76 1.33 -15.79
N LEU A 302 9.71 0.80 -15.00
CA LEU A 302 11.06 1.35 -14.82
C LEU A 302 12.10 0.46 -15.50
N SER A 303 13.28 1.01 -15.77
CA SER A 303 14.42 0.20 -16.20
C SER A 303 14.80 -0.84 -15.13
N THR A 304 15.18 -2.05 -15.56
CA THR A 304 15.36 -3.20 -14.66
C THR A 304 16.42 -2.99 -13.58
N GLN A 305 17.42 -2.15 -13.84
CA GLN A 305 18.45 -1.79 -12.85
C GLN A 305 17.93 -0.78 -11.81
N SER A 306 17.06 0.14 -12.24
CA SER A 306 16.55 1.24 -11.41
C SER A 306 15.29 0.87 -10.64
N ALA A 307 14.78 -0.35 -10.76
CA ALA A 307 13.54 -0.76 -10.10
C ALA A 307 13.73 -1.33 -8.70
N ARG A 308 14.97 -1.47 -8.20
CA ARG A 308 15.24 -2.25 -6.98
C ARG A 308 15.46 -1.36 -5.77
N ILE A 309 14.61 -1.52 -4.75
CA ILE A 309 14.76 -0.86 -3.44
C ILE A 309 15.17 -1.88 -2.42
N THR A 310 16.13 -1.50 -1.58
CA THR A 310 16.59 -2.31 -0.47
C THR A 310 15.99 -1.77 0.82
N TYR A 311 15.12 -2.56 1.45
CA TYR A 311 14.54 -2.22 2.75
C TYR A 311 15.30 -2.91 3.87
N ARG A 312 15.57 -2.17 4.95
CA ARG A 312 16.06 -2.74 6.21
C ARG A 312 14.88 -2.89 7.15
N ILE A 313 14.44 -4.14 7.33
CA ILE A 313 13.30 -4.44 8.19
C ILE A 313 13.81 -4.89 9.55
N ASN A 314 13.37 -4.18 10.60
CA ASN A 314 13.57 -4.61 11.97
C ASN A 314 12.52 -5.66 12.34
N LEU A 315 12.88 -6.94 12.19
CA LEU A 315 11.98 -8.04 12.50
C LEU A 315 11.59 -8.12 13.98
N VAL A 316 12.38 -7.55 14.90
CA VAL A 316 12.06 -7.51 16.32
C VAL A 316 10.95 -6.51 16.59
N GLU A 317 11.03 -5.32 16.00
CA GLU A 317 10.00 -4.29 16.13
C GLU A 317 8.67 -4.72 15.49
N ILE A 318 8.73 -5.28 14.28
CA ILE A 318 7.54 -5.84 13.63
C ILE A 318 6.96 -6.99 14.45
N ARG A 319 7.79 -7.85 15.04
CA ARG A 319 7.32 -8.94 15.91
C ARG A 319 6.62 -8.39 17.13
N ASN A 320 7.23 -7.45 17.86
CA ASN A 320 6.65 -6.86 19.06
C ASN A 320 5.29 -6.21 18.78
N LEU A 321 5.14 -5.60 17.60
CA LEU A 321 3.87 -5.01 17.15
C LEU A 321 2.82 -6.04 16.72
N VAL A 322 3.21 -7.28 16.41
CA VAL A 322 2.29 -8.35 15.98
C VAL A 322 2.00 -9.35 17.12
N SER A 323 2.89 -9.46 18.10
CA SER A 323 2.81 -10.46 19.18
C SER A 323 1.96 -10.04 20.39
N SER A 324 1.28 -8.89 20.36
CA SER A 324 0.38 -8.50 21.47
C SER A 324 -0.89 -9.35 21.57
N ASP A 325 -1.15 -10.24 20.60
CA ASP A 325 -2.32 -11.13 20.56
C ASP A 325 -2.06 -12.58 21.04
N GLU A 326 -0.90 -12.89 21.62
CA GLU A 326 -0.58 -14.24 22.15
C GLU A 326 -0.35 -14.27 23.67
N THR A 327 -1.16 -13.56 24.44
CA THR A 327 -1.29 -13.83 25.88
C THR A 327 -2.72 -14.26 26.20
N ASP A 328 -3.07 -15.52 25.86
CA ASP A 328 -3.95 -16.36 26.70
C ASP A 328 -4.03 -17.84 26.24
N GLU A 329 -2.91 -18.47 25.85
CA GLU A 329 -2.84 -19.94 25.80
C GLU A 329 -1.84 -20.44 26.85
N GLY A 330 -2.36 -20.53 28.08
CA GLY A 330 -1.91 -21.37 29.20
C GLY A 330 -0.44 -21.77 29.24
N ASP A 331 0.35 -21.01 30.00
CA ASP A 331 1.42 -21.60 30.81
C ASP A 331 0.77 -22.51 31.86
N ASP A 332 0.52 -23.78 31.50
CA ASP A 332 0.45 -24.86 32.48
C ASP A 332 1.83 -25.52 32.55
N GLU A 333 2.77 -24.85 33.23
CA GLU A 333 3.80 -25.56 33.98
C GLU A 333 3.13 -26.15 35.23
N LEU A 334 2.96 -27.47 35.23
CA LEU A 334 2.97 -28.26 36.46
C LEU A 334 3.95 -29.41 36.25
N ASP A 335 5.22 -29.13 36.55
CA ASP A 335 6.08 -30.13 37.18
C ASP A 335 5.51 -30.36 38.59
N ASP A 336 5.24 -31.62 38.96
CA ASP A 336 5.66 -32.17 40.25
C ASP A 336 5.42 -33.69 40.33
N GLU A 337 6.33 -34.30 41.07
CA GLU A 337 6.65 -35.72 41.22
C GLU A 337 5.60 -36.59 41.97
N GLU A 338 5.91 -37.90 42.03
CA GLU A 338 5.46 -38.93 42.99
C GLU A 338 4.09 -39.63 42.79
N ASN A 339 4.11 -40.80 42.14
CA ASN A 339 4.09 -42.12 42.81
C ASN A 339 4.29 -43.29 41.84
#